data_AF-J2Y6Z8-F1
#
_entry.id   AF-J2Y6Z8-F1
#
_cell.length_a   1.000
_cell.length_b   1.000
_cell.length_c   1.000
_cell.angle_alpha   90.00
_cell.angle_beta   90.00
_cell.angle_gamma   90.00
#
_symmetry.space_group_name_H-M   'P 1'
#
loop_
_entity.id
_entity.type
_entity.pdbx_description
1 polymer ?
#
loop_
_entity_poly.entity_id
_entity_poly.type
_entity_poly.pdbx_seq_one_letter_code
_entity_poly.pdbx_strand_id
1 'polypeptide(L)' 'MNRRKKINQLLKAHAKKASAKLAPRSKPKYICKADRLKMAEQAALEADSAPQA' A
#
# COMPACT_ATOMS: atom_id res chain seq x y z
N MET A 1 22.27 6.88 -29.80
CA MET A 1 21.08 6.01 -29.95
C MET A 1 21.54 4.63 -30.41
N ASN A 2 21.44 3.63 -29.55
CA ASN A 2 21.84 2.26 -29.83
C ASN A 2 20.71 1.37 -29.30
N ARG A 3 20.18 0.43 -30.10
CA ARG A 3 18.94 -0.32 -29.79
C ARG A 3 18.98 -0.95 -28.40
N ARG A 4 20.13 -1.51 -28.00
CA ARG A 4 20.35 -2.10 -26.67
C ARG A 4 20.07 -1.12 -25.53
N LYS A 5 20.55 0.13 -25.63
CA LYS A 5 20.32 1.16 -24.60
C LYS A 5 18.84 1.53 -24.50
N LYS A 6 18.14 1.63 -25.65
CA LYS A 6 16.71 1.94 -25.70
C LYS A 6 15.86 0.83 -25.08
N ILE A 7 16.14 -0.43 -25.39
CA ILE A 7 15.46 -1.59 -24.79
C ILE A 7 15.66 -1.60 -23.27
N ASN A 8 16.90 -1.44 -22.80
CA ASN A 8 17.20 -1.41 -21.37
C ASN A 8 16.47 -0.26 -20.63
N GLN A 9 16.37 0.91 -21.27
CA GLN A 9 15.64 2.04 -20.71
C GLN A 9 14.14 1.75 -20.58
N LEU A 10 13.53 1.15 -21.61
CA LEU A 10 12.12 0.77 -21.61
C LEU A 10 11.84 -0.28 -20.53
N LEU A 11 12.63 -1.36 -20.45
CA LEU A 11 12.45 -2.43 -19.47
C LEU A 11 12.52 -1.90 -18.03
N LYS A 12 13.51 -1.04 -17.74
CA LYS A 12 13.62 -0.38 -16.42
C LYS A 12 12.41 0.49 -16.09
N ALA A 13 11.89 1.23 -17.07
CA ALA A 13 10.70 2.05 -16.88
C ALA A 13 9.45 1.20 -16.60
N HIS A 14 9.28 0.08 -17.31
CA HIS A 14 8.17 -0.85 -17.08
C HIS A 14 8.26 -1.54 -15.71
N ALA A 15 9.44 -2.01 -15.31
CA ALA A 15 9.66 -2.60 -13.99
C ALA A 15 9.32 -1.59 -12.87
N LYS A 16 9.81 -0.35 -12.97
CA LYS A 16 9.49 0.72 -11.99
C LYS A 16 7.99 1.01 -11.91
N LYS A 17 7.28 1.03 -13.06
CA LYS A 17 5.82 1.21 -13.11
C LYS A 17 5.06 0.03 -12.48
N ALA A 18 5.51 -1.20 -12.68
CA ALA A 18 4.92 -2.37 -12.07
C ALA A 18 5.11 -2.36 -10.54
N SER A 19 6.34 -2.13 -10.07
CA SER A 19 6.65 -2.03 -8.64
C SER A 19 5.88 -0.90 -7.96
N ALA A 20 5.70 0.25 -8.61
CA ALA A 20 4.92 1.36 -8.05
C ALA A 20 3.42 1.08 -7.94
N LYS A 21 2.87 0.17 -8.77
CA LYS A 21 1.46 -0.25 -8.69
C LYS A 21 1.24 -1.34 -7.63
N LEU A 22 2.20 -2.24 -7.49
CA LEU A 22 2.17 -3.34 -6.51
C LEU A 22 2.58 -2.89 -5.11
N ALA A 23 3.40 -1.84 -4.98
CA ALA A 23 3.81 -1.34 -3.69
C ALA A 23 2.60 -0.79 -2.93
N PRO A 24 2.21 -1.38 -1.78
CA PRO A 24 1.28 -0.71 -0.88
C PRO A 24 1.90 0.65 -0.53
N ARG A 25 1.08 1.71 -0.45
CA ARG A 25 1.51 3.01 0.11
C ARG A 25 1.77 2.81 1.61
N SER A 26 2.87 2.13 1.94
CA SER A 26 3.17 1.58 3.26
C SER A 26 3.74 2.62 4.22
N LYS A 27 3.39 3.89 4.04
CA LYS A 27 3.59 4.84 5.13
C LYS A 27 2.44 4.61 6.09
N PRO A 28 2.69 4.16 7.34
CA PRO A 28 1.65 4.15 8.34
C PRO A 28 1.08 5.57 8.40
N LYS A 29 -0.23 5.70 8.15
CA LYS A 29 -0.92 6.97 8.22
C LYS A 29 -0.65 7.53 9.61
N TYR A 30 -0.10 8.75 9.69
CA TYR A 30 0.04 9.40 10.99
C TYR A 30 -1.36 9.68 11.52
N ILE A 31 -1.73 8.97 12.57
CA ILE A 31 -3.04 9.06 13.23
C ILE A 31 -2.77 9.72 14.57
N CYS A 32 -3.45 10.85 14.84
CA CYS A 32 -3.31 11.55 16.12
C CYS A 32 -3.83 10.68 17.27
N LYS A 33 -3.44 10.99 18.52
CA LYS A 33 -3.83 10.18 19.70
C LYS A 33 -5.35 9.97 19.80
N ALA A 34 -6.14 10.99 19.47
CA ALA A 34 -7.60 10.91 19.50
C ALA A 34 -8.16 9.96 18.42
N ASP A 35 -7.62 9.99 17.22
CA ASP A 35 -8.07 9.13 16.12
C ASP A 35 -7.66 7.68 16.32
N ARG A 36 -6.56 7.43 17.04
CA ARG A 36 -6.13 6.07 17.41
C ARG A 36 -7.10 5.41 18.40
N LEU A 37 -7.61 6.18 19.36
CA LEU A 37 -8.61 5.70 20.31
C LEU A 37 -9.93 5.37 19.60
N LYS A 38 -10.39 6.26 18.72
CA LYS A 38 -11.61 6.04 17.92
C LYS A 38 -11.50 4.80 17.01
N MET A 39 -10.35 4.57 16.38
CA MET A 39 -10.15 3.36 15.58
C MET A 39 -10.04 2.09 16.43
N ALA A 40 -9.51 2.16 17.65
CA ALA A 40 -9.47 1.01 18.56
C ALA A 40 -10.88 0.64 19.07
N GLU A 41 -11.71 1.64 19.38
CA GLU A 41 -13.12 1.46 19.74
C GLU A 41 -13.93 0.87 18.57
N GLN A 42 -13.74 1.39 17.35
CA GLN A 42 -14.38 0.84 16.15
C GLN A 42 -13.90 -0.57 15.83
N ALA A 43 -12.59 -0.86 15.94
CA ALA A 43 -12.06 -2.20 15.72
C ALA A 43 -12.55 -3.21 16.78
N ALA A 44 -12.76 -2.77 18.03
CA ALA A 44 -13.34 -3.61 19.08
C ALA A 44 -14.82 -3.92 18.81
N LEU A 45 -15.59 -2.96 18.27
CA LEU A 45 -16.99 -3.15 17.90
C LEU A 45 -17.16 -4.04 16.66
N GLU A 46 -16.27 -3.95 15.67
CA GLU A 46 -16.28 -4.78 14.46
C GLU A 46 -15.75 -6.20 14.70
N ALA A 47 -14.91 -6.42 15.72
CA ALA A 47 -14.42 -7.75 16.08
C ALA A 47 -15.48 -8.60 16.83
N ASP A 48 -16.50 -7.96 17.42
CA ASP A 48 -17.60 -8.64 18.13
C ASP A 48 -18.78 -9.02 17.20
N SER A 49 -18.78 -8.53 15.95
CA SER A 49 -19.86 -8.76 14.98
C SER A 49 -19.53 -9.77 13.87
N ALA A 50 -18.32 -10.36 13.86
CA ALA A 50 -17.96 -11.41 12.91
C ALA A 50 -18.46 -12.79 13.38
N PRO A 51 -19.45 -13.40 12.70
CA PRO A 51 -19.92 -14.74 13.07
C PRO A 51 -18.85 -15.76 12.70
N GLN A 52 -18.55 -16.65 13.65
CA GLN A 52 -17.77 -17.85 13.40
C GLN A 52 -18.54 -18.76 12.41
N ALA A 53 -17.91 -19.09 11.28
CA ALA A 53 -18.30 -20.18 10.39
C ALA A 53 -17.06 -20.72 9.66
#